data_AF-A0A7J7VMY5-F1
#
_entry.id   AF-A0A7J7VMY5-F1
#
_cell.length_a   1.000
_cell.length_b   1.000
_cell.length_c   1.000
_cell.angle_alpha   90.00
_cell.angle_beta   90.00
_cell.angle_gamma   90.00
#
_symmetry.space_group_name_H-M   'P 1'
#
loop_
_entity.id
_entity.type
_entity.pdbx_description
1 polymer ?
#
loop_
_entity_poly.entity_id
_entity_poly.type
_entity_poly.pdbx_seq_one_letter_code
_entity_poly.pdbx_strand_id
1 'polypeptide(L)'
;MVHVSFRYIFGIPPLILVLLPVASSDCEFEGKSGEEYQNVIMVSLNDLDRLRENDSNCLNNEPNFFKKHSCDDDKEATFLNTAARKLKQFLRMNIHEEFKTHLQIVSQGTLQLLNCTKKEEKKSSKGQRKQDEMCFLMLLLEKIKTCWNKILSGTKEH
;
A
#
# COMPACT_ATOMS: atom_id res chain seq x y z
N MET A 1 -4.79 -21.27 -56.26
CA MET A 1 -3.46 -21.60 -55.69
C MET A 1 -2.66 -20.31 -55.62
N VAL A 2 -2.74 -19.60 -54.50
CA VAL A 2 -2.14 -18.26 -54.35
C VAL A 2 -0.76 -18.45 -53.74
N HIS A 3 0.27 -18.31 -54.58
CA HIS A 3 1.67 -18.38 -54.18
C HIS A 3 2.02 -17.07 -53.47
N VAL A 4 1.85 -17.03 -52.14
CA VAL A 4 2.28 -15.89 -51.32
C VAL A 4 3.70 -16.16 -50.86
N SER A 5 4.66 -15.86 -51.72
CA SER A 5 6.06 -15.69 -51.30
C SER A 5 6.17 -14.38 -50.52
N PHE A 6 6.18 -14.46 -49.19
CA PHE A 6 6.64 -13.35 -48.35
C PHE A 6 8.16 -13.22 -48.51
N ARG A 7 8.59 -12.37 -49.44
CA ARG A 7 9.98 -11.89 -49.49
C ARG A 7 10.19 -10.95 -48.30
N TYR A 8 10.92 -11.47 -47.32
CA TYR A 8 11.49 -10.77 -46.19
C TYR A 8 12.43 -9.64 -46.69
N ILE A 9 11.94 -8.40 -46.72
CA ILE A 9 12.70 -7.22 -47.22
C ILE A 9 13.02 -6.21 -46.10
N PHE A 10 12.58 -6.43 -44.87
CA PHE A 10 13.02 -5.60 -43.74
C PHE A 10 13.66 -6.50 -42.68
N GLY A 11 14.99 -6.44 -42.61
CA GLY A 11 15.80 -6.97 -41.52
C GLY A 11 15.57 -6.20 -40.22
N ILE A 12 14.32 -6.17 -39.76
CA ILE A 12 13.97 -5.76 -38.40
C ILE A 12 13.79 -7.10 -37.68
N PRO A 13 14.66 -7.45 -36.73
CA PRO A 13 14.45 -8.63 -35.89
C PRO A 13 13.03 -8.54 -35.33
N PRO A 14 12.25 -9.62 -35.28
CA PRO A 14 10.96 -9.59 -34.63
C PRO A 14 11.19 -9.01 -33.24
N LEU A 15 10.68 -7.81 -32.99
CA LEU A 15 10.69 -7.20 -31.68
C LEU A 15 9.98 -8.21 -30.81
N ILE A 16 10.78 -8.98 -30.07
CA ILE A 16 10.29 -9.84 -29.02
C ILE A 16 9.54 -8.86 -28.14
N LEU A 17 8.22 -8.89 -28.22
CA LEU A 17 7.35 -8.47 -27.14
C LEU A 17 7.67 -9.46 -26.04
N VAL A 18 8.83 -9.24 -25.42
CA VAL A 18 9.13 -9.75 -24.10
C VAL A 18 7.99 -9.13 -23.33
N LEU A 19 6.99 -9.96 -23.02
CA LEU A 19 6.17 -9.75 -21.85
C LEU A 19 7.20 -9.76 -20.72
N LEU A 20 7.88 -8.62 -20.54
CA LEU A 20 8.51 -8.28 -19.30
C LEU A 20 7.37 -8.53 -18.34
N PRO A 21 7.55 -9.38 -17.33
CA PRO A 21 6.53 -9.47 -16.29
C PRO A 21 6.20 -8.02 -15.98
N VAL A 22 4.91 -7.69 -16.04
CA VAL A 22 4.42 -6.45 -15.41
C VAL A 22 4.78 -6.67 -13.95
N ALA A 23 6.04 -6.40 -13.65
CA ALA A 23 6.67 -6.74 -12.41
C ALA A 23 6.19 -5.62 -11.52
N SER A 24 5.00 -5.86 -10.97
CA SER A 24 4.63 -5.37 -9.65
C SER A 24 5.89 -5.43 -8.79
N SER A 25 6.12 -4.40 -7.97
CA SER A 25 7.19 -4.53 -6.98
C SER A 25 6.83 -5.73 -6.12
N ASP A 26 7.56 -6.84 -6.26
CA ASP A 26 7.38 -7.99 -5.40
C ASP A 26 7.82 -7.56 -3.99
N CYS A 27 6.83 -7.45 -3.12
CA CYS A 27 6.96 -7.18 -1.71
C CYS A 27 6.55 -8.43 -0.97
N GLU A 28 7.38 -8.88 -0.05
CA GLU A 28 7.15 -10.07 0.77
C GLU A 28 7.34 -9.72 2.24
N PHE A 29 6.71 -10.49 3.13
CA PHE A 29 6.95 -10.36 4.57
C PHE A 29 8.31 -10.95 4.94
N GLU A 30 9.13 -10.18 5.64
CA GLU A 30 10.38 -10.69 6.18
C GLU A 30 10.08 -11.49 7.47
N GLY A 31 10.62 -12.71 7.57
CA GLY A 31 10.15 -13.80 8.45
C GLY A 31 10.08 -13.52 9.97
N LYS A 32 9.48 -14.47 10.72
CA LYS A 32 9.31 -14.56 12.21
C LYS A 32 8.82 -13.29 12.94
N SER A 33 8.22 -12.35 12.24
CA SER A 33 7.97 -10.99 12.74
C SER A 33 6.54 -10.72 13.25
N GLY A 34 5.69 -11.76 13.33
CA GLY A 34 4.29 -11.63 13.77
C GLY A 34 4.12 -11.10 15.20
N GLU A 35 5.05 -11.39 16.12
CA GLU A 35 5.00 -10.92 17.51
C GLU A 35 5.38 -9.43 17.65
N GLU A 36 6.42 -8.96 16.93
CA GLU A 36 6.81 -7.55 16.92
C GLU A 36 5.71 -6.69 16.29
N TYR A 37 5.06 -7.22 15.24
CA TYR A 37 3.87 -6.61 14.64
C TYR A 37 2.73 -6.45 15.66
N GLN A 38 2.37 -7.54 16.36
CA GLN A 38 1.28 -7.54 17.34
C GLN A 38 1.55 -6.61 18.53
N ASN A 39 2.78 -6.59 19.04
CA ASN A 39 3.07 -5.85 20.27
C ASN A 39 3.24 -4.34 20.05
N VAL A 40 3.69 -3.89 18.86
CA VAL A 40 4.04 -2.47 18.63
C VAL A 40 3.10 -1.78 17.65
N ILE A 41 2.80 -2.40 16.51
CA ILE A 41 2.01 -1.75 15.45
C ILE A 41 0.51 -1.82 15.76
N MET A 42 0.01 -2.96 16.27
CA MET A 42 -1.40 -3.09 16.64
C MET A 42 -1.79 -2.13 17.78
N VAL A 43 -0.93 -1.97 18.79
CA VAL A 43 -1.16 -1.03 19.89
C VAL A 43 -1.29 0.38 19.34
N SER A 44 -0.34 0.80 18.49
CA SER A 44 -0.37 2.13 17.87
C SER A 44 -1.60 2.34 16.97
N LEU A 45 -2.07 1.31 16.25
CA LEU A 45 -3.31 1.37 15.46
C LEU A 45 -4.56 1.52 16.33
N ASN A 46 -4.58 0.90 17.52
CA ASN A 46 -5.69 1.05 18.45
C ASN A 46 -5.70 2.44 19.12
N ASP A 47 -4.55 2.99 19.44
CA ASP A 47 -4.46 4.36 19.98
C ASP A 47 -4.86 5.39 18.92
N LEU A 48 -4.47 5.21 17.66
CA LEU A 48 -4.95 6.04 16.55
C LEU A 48 -6.47 6.01 16.36
N ASP A 49 -7.12 4.87 16.64
CA ASP A 49 -8.58 4.74 16.59
C ASP A 49 -9.26 5.47 17.75
N ARG A 50 -8.62 5.53 18.92
CA ARG A 50 -9.11 6.29 20.09
C ARG A 50 -8.97 7.80 19.91
N LEU A 51 -7.88 8.24 19.28
CA LEU A 51 -7.61 9.64 18.96
C LEU A 51 -8.45 10.15 17.78
N ARG A 52 -9.20 9.26 17.14
CA ARG A 52 -10.09 9.56 16.03
C ARG A 52 -11.32 10.30 16.55
N GLU A 53 -11.34 11.61 16.40
CA GLU A 53 -12.56 12.38 16.65
C GLU A 53 -13.65 11.97 15.64
N ASN A 54 -14.81 11.54 16.15
CA ASN A 54 -15.94 11.02 15.36
C ASN A 54 -16.65 12.06 14.48
N ASP A 55 -16.14 13.30 14.42
CA ASP A 55 -16.85 14.48 13.92
C ASP A 55 -16.49 14.89 12.48
N SER A 56 -15.93 13.98 11.68
CA SER A 56 -15.66 14.25 10.26
C SER A 56 -16.77 13.68 9.38
N ASN A 57 -17.59 14.58 8.79
CA ASN A 57 -18.55 14.25 7.73
C ASN A 57 -17.80 13.89 6.44
N CYS A 58 -17.20 12.70 6.43
CA CYS A 58 -16.47 12.17 5.29
C CYS A 58 -17.46 11.67 4.23
N LEU A 59 -17.21 12.01 2.97
CA LEU A 59 -17.99 11.49 1.86
C LEU A 59 -17.75 9.98 1.73
N ASN A 60 -18.83 9.20 1.61
CA ASN A 60 -18.78 7.73 1.49
C ASN A 60 -18.18 7.21 0.17
N ASN A 61 -17.64 8.08 -0.69
CA ASN A 61 -17.11 7.67 -1.98
C ASN A 61 -15.73 7.03 -1.80
N GLU A 62 -15.58 5.78 -2.25
CA GLU A 62 -14.30 5.08 -2.14
C GLU A 62 -13.20 5.81 -2.95
N PRO A 63 -12.12 6.27 -2.29
CA PRO A 63 -11.02 6.92 -2.98
C PRO A 63 -10.36 6.01 -4.02
N ASN A 64 -9.98 6.59 -5.17
CA ASN A 64 -9.32 5.86 -6.27
C ASN A 64 -8.05 5.11 -5.85
N PHE A 65 -7.42 5.53 -4.75
CA PHE A 65 -6.29 4.82 -4.16
C PHE A 65 -6.66 3.37 -3.80
N PHE A 66 -7.79 3.14 -3.12
CA PHE A 66 -8.19 1.81 -2.65
C PHE A 66 -8.70 0.93 -3.80
N LYS A 67 -9.26 1.54 -4.85
CA LYS A 67 -9.58 0.84 -6.10
C LYS A 67 -8.35 0.32 -6.83
N LYS A 68 -7.23 1.04 -6.71
CA LYS A 68 -5.95 0.69 -7.35
C LYS A 68 -5.07 -0.21 -6.48
N HIS A 69 -5.14 -0.02 -5.16
CA HIS A 69 -4.33 -0.70 -4.16
C HIS A 69 -5.28 -1.35 -3.15
N SER A 70 -5.54 -2.64 -3.32
CA SER A 70 -6.38 -3.49 -2.47
C SER A 70 -5.54 -4.47 -1.65
N CYS A 71 -6.06 -4.86 -0.48
CA CYS A 71 -5.48 -5.90 0.36
C CYS A 71 -6.07 -7.28 -0.02
N ASP A 72 -5.71 -7.76 -1.20
CA ASP A 72 -6.08 -9.10 -1.71
C ASP A 72 -5.05 -10.15 -1.23
N ASP A 73 -5.41 -11.45 -1.29
CA ASP A 73 -4.64 -12.59 -0.75
C ASP A 73 -3.18 -12.73 -1.24
N ASP A 74 -2.87 -12.15 -2.40
CA ASP A 74 -1.55 -12.15 -3.04
C ASP A 74 -0.87 -10.78 -3.00
N LYS A 75 -1.50 -9.77 -2.39
CA LYS A 75 -1.11 -8.36 -2.49
C LYS A 75 -1.05 -7.64 -1.15
N GLU A 76 -1.21 -8.31 -0.01
CA GLU A 76 -1.21 -7.63 1.29
C GLU A 76 0.10 -6.91 1.55
N ALA A 77 1.24 -7.55 1.29
CA ALA A 77 2.56 -6.94 1.46
C ALA A 77 2.75 -5.71 0.56
N THR A 78 2.30 -5.79 -0.70
CA THR A 78 2.35 -4.66 -1.63
C THR A 78 1.45 -3.51 -1.18
N PHE A 79 0.21 -3.82 -0.77
CA PHE A 79 -0.74 -2.84 -0.24
C PHE A 79 -0.18 -2.13 0.99
N LEU A 80 0.30 -2.88 1.98
CA LEU A 80 0.84 -2.34 3.23
C LEU A 80 2.07 -1.48 2.98
N ASN A 81 2.96 -1.88 2.06
CA ASN A 81 4.09 -1.06 1.66
C ASN A 81 3.65 0.28 1.03
N THR A 82 2.72 0.27 0.07
CA THR A 82 2.20 1.50 -0.54
C THR A 82 1.48 2.37 0.50
N ALA A 83 0.67 1.77 1.36
CA ALA A 83 -0.07 2.46 2.41
C ALA A 83 0.87 3.11 3.43
N ALA A 84 1.90 2.40 3.90
CA ALA A 84 2.90 2.92 4.82
C ALA A 84 3.72 4.08 4.21
N ARG A 85 4.04 4.01 2.91
CA ARG A 85 4.63 5.14 2.18
C ARG A 85 3.70 6.34 2.09
N LYS A 86 2.39 6.13 1.99
CA LYS A 86 1.40 7.22 2.06
C LYS A 86 1.31 7.80 3.46
N LEU A 87 1.27 6.99 4.52
CA LEU A 87 1.31 7.47 5.91
C LEU A 87 2.50 8.40 6.16
N LYS A 88 3.70 8.07 5.65
CA LYS A 88 4.88 8.96 5.71
C LYS A 88 4.67 10.34 5.07
N GLN A 89 3.76 10.47 4.10
CA GLN A 89 3.41 11.77 3.50
C GLN A 89 2.54 12.59 4.44
N PHE A 90 1.63 11.95 5.17
CA PHE A 90 0.77 12.60 6.18
C PHE A 90 1.57 13.15 7.37
N LEU A 91 2.72 12.55 7.73
CA LEU A 91 3.63 13.08 8.76
C LEU A 91 4.17 14.48 8.46
N ARG A 92 4.09 14.95 7.21
CA ARG A 92 4.52 16.30 6.80
C ARG A 92 3.43 17.34 6.95
N MET A 93 2.22 16.95 7.34
CA MET A 93 1.09 17.84 7.55
C MET A 93 0.99 18.28 9.01
N ASN A 94 0.18 19.30 9.28
CA ASN A 94 -0.05 19.79 10.63
C ASN A 94 -1.12 18.92 11.32
N ILE A 95 -0.69 17.87 12.01
CA ILE A 95 -1.50 16.93 12.79
C ILE A 95 -1.03 16.93 14.25
N HIS A 96 -1.88 16.51 15.19
CA HIS A 96 -1.55 16.43 16.61
C HIS A 96 -0.29 15.56 16.85
N GLU A 97 0.62 15.99 17.72
CA GLU A 97 1.93 15.33 17.90
C GLU A 97 1.82 13.89 18.41
N GLU A 98 0.83 13.59 19.27
CA GLU A 98 0.56 12.22 19.71
C GLU A 98 0.09 11.33 18.54
N PHE A 99 -0.83 11.84 17.73
CA PHE A 99 -1.31 11.14 16.53
C PHE A 99 -0.17 10.90 15.52
N LYS A 100 0.71 11.89 15.35
CA LYS A 100 1.90 11.81 14.49
C LYS A 100 2.88 10.75 14.97
N THR A 101 3.10 10.63 16.28
CA THR A 101 3.97 9.60 16.88
C THR A 101 3.49 8.21 16.52
N HIS A 102 2.22 7.89 16.76
CA HIS A 102 1.66 6.58 16.41
C HIS A 102 1.66 6.34 14.90
N LEU A 103 1.37 7.35 14.09
CA LEU A 103 1.41 7.22 12.64
C LEU A 103 2.84 6.92 12.12
N GLN A 104 3.85 7.50 12.77
CA GLN A 104 5.24 7.22 12.47
C GLN A 104 5.59 5.77 12.81
N ILE A 105 5.21 5.29 14.00
CA ILE A 105 5.42 3.89 14.42
C ILE A 105 4.77 2.93 13.43
N VAL A 106 3.50 3.13 13.08
CA VAL A 106 2.78 2.28 12.12
C VAL A 106 3.47 2.29 10.76
N SER A 107 3.83 3.47 10.25
CA SER A 107 4.43 3.60 8.91
C SER A 107 5.85 3.03 8.82
N GLN A 108 6.69 3.27 9.83
CA GLN A 108 8.07 2.78 9.85
C GLN A 108 8.11 1.29 10.17
N GLY A 109 7.37 0.84 11.19
CA GLY A 109 7.27 -0.56 11.54
C GLY A 109 6.76 -1.40 10.38
N THR A 110 5.69 -0.98 9.71
CA THR A 110 5.19 -1.70 8.51
C THR A 110 6.25 -1.83 7.43
N LEU A 111 7.06 -0.79 7.17
CA LEU A 111 8.12 -0.84 6.15
C LEU A 111 9.32 -1.69 6.56
N GLN A 112 9.57 -1.86 7.87
CA GLN A 112 10.64 -2.72 8.37
C GLN A 112 10.27 -4.20 8.27
N LEU A 113 8.98 -4.52 8.36
CA LEU A 113 8.45 -5.88 8.27
C LEU A 113 8.32 -6.39 6.82
N LEU A 114 8.49 -5.48 5.85
CA LEU A 114 8.28 -5.77 4.43
C LEU A 114 9.61 -5.67 3.70
N ASN A 115 10.01 -6.76 3.05
CA ASN A 115 11.10 -6.75 2.10
C ASN A 115 10.53 -6.50 0.71
N CYS A 116 10.83 -5.32 0.15
CA CYS A 116 10.35 -4.92 -1.16
C CYS A 116 11.51 -4.63 -2.10
N THR A 117 11.44 -5.17 -3.31
CA THR A 117 12.33 -4.75 -4.39
C THR A 117 12.04 -3.28 -4.73
N LYS A 118 13.06 -2.41 -4.60
CA LYS A 118 12.89 -0.96 -4.78
C LYS A 118 12.53 -0.66 -6.25
N LYS A 119 11.28 -0.28 -6.49
CA LYS A 119 10.93 0.61 -7.61
C LYS A 119 10.52 1.97 -7.04
N GLU A 120 11.11 3.02 -7.57
CA GLU A 120 10.72 4.39 -7.28
C GLU A 120 9.29 4.62 -7.80
N GLU A 121 8.31 4.62 -6.91
CA GLU A 121 6.97 5.08 -7.26
C GLU A 121 7.02 6.59 -7.50
N LYS A 122 6.70 7.01 -8.72
CA LYS A 122 6.52 8.44 -9.06
C LYS A 122 5.54 9.07 -8.07
N LYS A 123 5.96 10.13 -7.39
CA LYS A 123 5.08 10.99 -6.57
C LYS A 123 3.91 11.45 -7.43
N SER A 124 2.72 10.89 -7.19
CA SER A 124 1.48 11.51 -7.64
C SER A 124 1.06 12.51 -6.57
N SER A 125 1.46 13.77 -6.76
CA SER A 125 0.97 14.91 -6.00
C SER A 125 -0.19 15.54 -6.78
N LYS A 126 -1.41 15.09 -6.49
CA LYS A 126 -2.61 15.89 -6.78
C LYS A 126 -3.03 16.53 -5.46
N GLY A 127 -3.06 17.86 -5.41
CA GLY A 127 -3.52 18.59 -4.23
C GLY A 127 -4.97 18.26 -3.93
N GLN A 128 -5.22 17.65 -2.77
CA GLN A 128 -6.56 17.43 -2.23
C GLN A 128 -6.86 18.49 -1.16
N ARG A 129 -8.14 18.73 -0.86
CA ARG A 129 -8.53 19.61 0.26
C ARG A 129 -8.16 18.93 1.58
N LYS A 130 -7.71 19.70 2.58
CA LYS A 130 -7.29 19.16 3.90
C LYS A 130 -8.32 18.24 4.57
N GLN A 131 -9.62 18.52 4.42
CA GLN A 131 -10.68 17.69 4.99
C GLN A 131 -10.78 16.34 4.28
N ASP A 132 -10.73 16.34 2.94
CA ASP A 132 -10.65 15.10 2.14
C ASP A 132 -9.37 14.30 2.47
N GLU A 133 -8.26 14.97 2.78
CA GLU A 133 -7.02 14.32 3.19
C GLU A 133 -7.13 13.64 4.57
N MET A 134 -7.79 14.28 5.54
CA MET A 134 -7.99 13.69 6.88
C MET A 134 -8.96 12.51 6.84
N CYS A 135 -10.05 12.63 6.07
CA CYS A 135 -10.98 11.52 5.81
C CYS A 135 -10.28 10.34 5.12
N PHE A 136 -9.45 10.64 4.12
CA PHE A 136 -8.62 9.62 3.46
C PHE A 136 -7.68 8.94 4.44
N LEU A 137 -7.05 9.71 5.35
CA LEU A 137 -6.14 9.16 6.35
C LEU A 137 -6.84 8.20 7.31
N MET A 138 -8.03 8.57 7.79
CA MET A 138 -8.84 7.70 8.64
C MET A 138 -9.19 6.38 7.94
N LEU A 139 -9.68 6.47 6.70
CA LEU A 139 -10.02 5.28 5.92
C LEU A 139 -8.77 4.43 5.62
N LEU A 140 -7.62 5.07 5.38
CA LEU A 140 -6.35 4.39 5.16
C LEU A 140 -5.93 3.59 6.40
N LEU A 141 -6.02 4.18 7.59
CA LEU A 141 -5.71 3.52 8.85
C LEU A 141 -6.64 2.33 9.10
N GLU A 142 -7.94 2.48 8.83
CA GLU A 142 -8.91 1.39 8.94
C GLU A 142 -8.56 0.22 8.00
N LYS A 143 -8.26 0.50 6.72
CA LYS A 143 -7.89 -0.52 5.74
C LYS A 143 -6.57 -1.21 6.11
N ILE A 144 -5.59 -0.48 6.63
CA ILE A 144 -4.32 -1.04 7.15
C ILE A 144 -4.61 -2.01 8.31
N LYS A 145 -5.43 -1.60 9.27
CA LYS A 145 -5.80 -2.44 10.42
C LYS A 145 -6.48 -3.73 9.97
N THR A 146 -7.45 -3.63 9.07
CA THR A 146 -8.16 -4.80 8.52
C THR A 146 -7.20 -5.73 7.78
N CYS A 147 -6.29 -5.18 6.98
CA CYS A 147 -5.31 -5.95 6.22
C CYS A 147 -4.38 -6.75 7.13
N TRP A 148 -3.89 -6.11 8.20
CA TRP A 148 -3.07 -6.81 9.18
C TRP A 148 -3.82 -7.85 9.99
N ASN A 149 -5.07 -7.58 10.36
CA ASN A 149 -5.91 -8.58 11.04
C ASN A 149 -6.09 -9.83 10.18
N LYS A 150 -6.25 -9.66 8.86
CA LYS A 150 -6.33 -10.76 7.89
C LYS A 150 -5.06 -11.62 7.90
N ILE A 151 -3.88 -10.98 7.83
CA ILE A 151 -2.57 -11.66 7.89
C ILE A 151 -2.42 -12.43 9.21
N LEU A 152 -2.79 -11.79 10.33
CA LEU A 152 -2.71 -12.41 11.66
C LEU A 152 -3.69 -13.58 11.83
N SER A 153 -4.89 -13.52 11.23
CA SER A 153 -5.82 -14.64 11.27
C SER A 153 -5.33 -15.83 10.44
N GLY A 154 -4.73 -15.59 9.26
CA GLY A 154 -4.19 -16.65 8.41
C GLY A 154 -2.94 -17.34 8.98
N THR A 155 -2.17 -16.64 9.82
CA THR A 155 -0.95 -17.20 10.43
C THR A 155 -1.24 -18.25 11.53
N LYS A 156 -2.48 -18.33 12.05
CA LYS A 156 -2.84 -19.26 13.14
C LYS A 156 -3.11 -20.71 12.67
N GLU A 157 -3.10 -20.97 11.37
CA GLU A 157 -3.48 -22.27 10.79
C GLU A 157 -2.27 -23.16 10.40
N HIS A 158 -1.04 -22.80 10.79
CA HIS A 158 0.18 -23.58 10.51
C HIS A 158 0.92 -24.01 11.79
#